data_AF-G0VPG4-F1
#
_entry.id   AF-G0VPG4-F1
#
_cell.length_a   1.000
_cell.length_b   1.000
_cell.length_c   1.000
_cell.angle_alpha   90.00
_cell.angle_beta   90.00
_cell.angle_gamma   90.00
#
_symmetry.space_group_name_H-M   'P 1'
#
loop_
_entity.id
_entity.type
_entity.pdbx_description
1 polymer ?
#
loop_
_entity_poly.entity_id
_entity_poly.type
_entity_poly.pdbx_seq_one_letter_code
_entity_poly.pdbx_strand_id
1 'polypeptide(L)'
;MDKQEILDLMAQKAAEIAKAQAAAVVSSITVDELRPLVESQIKLITDPLQAEINSTTSPWVKIRNSVYIKLISSTVGTIISSIQSGLSDINK
;
A
#
# COMPACT_ATOMS: atom_id res chain seq x y z
N MET A 1 23.09 37.04 13.56
CA MET A 1 22.04 36.00 13.60
C MET A 1 20.99 36.46 14.58
N ASP A 2 19.80 36.80 14.08
CA ASP A 2 18.70 37.30 14.91
C ASP A 2 17.91 36.14 15.55
N LYS A 3 17.16 36.42 16.62
CA LYS A 3 16.34 35.45 17.35
C LYS A 3 15.37 34.73 16.41
N GLN A 4 14.81 35.41 15.41
CA GLN A 4 13.94 34.79 14.40
C GLN A 4 14.69 33.79 13.52
N GLU A 5 15.91 34.11 13.07
CA GLU A 5 16.73 33.17 12.28
C GLU A 5 17.06 31.90 13.07
N ILE A 6 17.28 32.00 14.39
CA ILE A 6 17.50 30.83 15.26
C ILE A 6 16.23 29.97 15.34
N LEU A 7 15.07 30.59 15.52
CA LEU A 7 13.79 29.88 15.62
C LEU A 7 13.42 29.18 14.31
N ASP A 8 13.63 29.83 13.18
CA ASP A 8 13.40 29.23 11.86
C ASP A 8 14.35 28.04 11.61
N LEU A 9 15.62 28.17 11.97
CA LEU A 9 16.60 27.09 11.83
C LEU A 9 16.25 25.88 12.71
N MET A 10 15.71 26.13 13.92
CA MET A 10 15.23 25.08 14.81
C MET A 10 13.97 24.41 14.28
N ALA A 11 13.02 25.18 13.74
CA ALA A 11 11.80 24.63 13.13
C ALA A 11 12.14 23.77 11.90
N GLN A 12 13.09 24.22 11.08
CA GLN A 12 13.56 23.49 9.90
C GLN A 12 14.23 22.18 10.30
N LYS A 13 15.13 22.20 11.31
CA LYS A 13 15.73 20.97 11.86
C LYS A 13 14.71 20.03 12.46
N ALA A 14 13.72 20.54 13.20
CA ALA A 14 12.66 19.71 13.77
C ALA A 14 11.83 19.03 12.67
N ALA A 15 11.52 19.75 11.58
CA ALA A 15 10.84 19.20 10.41
C ALA A 15 11.68 18.13 9.71
N GLU A 16 12.99 18.33 9.56
CA GLU A 16 13.91 17.34 9.00
C GLU A 16 13.98 16.07 9.87
N ILE A 17 14.06 16.22 11.19
CA ILE A 17 14.06 15.09 12.13
C ILE A 17 12.74 14.32 12.06
N ALA A 18 11.60 15.02 12.07
CA ALA A 18 10.29 14.41 11.96
C ALA A 18 10.13 13.66 10.63
N LYS A 19 10.62 14.24 9.52
CA LYS A 19 10.63 13.59 8.20
C LYS A 19 11.50 12.33 8.19
N ALA A 20 12.71 12.39 8.74
CA ALA A 20 13.60 11.24 8.83
C ALA A 20 13.01 10.12 9.70
N GLN A 21 12.35 10.47 10.81
CA GLN A 21 11.72 9.51 11.70
C GLN A 21 10.47 8.86 11.07
N ALA A 22 9.66 9.63 10.35
CA ALA A 22 8.56 9.09 9.56
C ALA A 22 9.06 8.18 8.43
N ALA A 23 10.12 8.57 7.71
CA ALA A 23 10.75 7.73 6.69
C ALA A 23 11.28 6.41 7.28
N ALA A 24 11.91 6.45 8.45
CA ALA A 24 12.40 5.26 9.15
C ALA A 24 11.25 4.31 9.57
N VAL A 25 10.15 4.86 10.10
CA VAL A 25 8.98 4.05 10.48
C VAL A 25 8.32 3.42 9.27
N VAL A 26 8.12 4.17 8.18
CA VAL A 26 7.49 3.63 6.97
C VAL A 26 8.41 2.63 6.25
N SER A 27 9.72 2.88 6.20
CA SER A 27 10.70 1.94 5.64
C SER A 27 10.91 0.68 6.50
N SER A 28 10.60 0.74 7.80
CA SER A 28 10.56 -0.45 8.66
C SER A 28 9.33 -1.34 8.44
N ILE A 29 8.31 -0.86 7.71
CA ILE A 29 7.16 -1.72 7.36
C ILE A 29 7.64 -2.79 6.39
N THR A 30 7.64 -4.01 6.86
CA THR A 30 8.11 -5.16 6.12
C THR A 30 7.10 -5.60 5.05
N VAL A 31 7.59 -6.38 4.09
CA VAL A 31 6.75 -7.08 3.10
C VAL A 31 5.61 -7.86 3.78
N ASP A 32 5.94 -8.48 4.90
CA ASP A 32 5.05 -9.38 5.63
C ASP A 32 3.97 -8.62 6.41
N GLU A 33 4.19 -7.34 6.72
CA GLU A 33 3.18 -6.44 7.28
C GLU A 33 2.32 -5.77 6.19
N LEU A 34 2.89 -5.46 5.03
CA LEU A 34 2.15 -4.87 3.90
C LEU A 34 1.19 -5.87 3.25
N ARG A 35 1.61 -7.12 3.10
CA ARG A 35 0.83 -8.16 2.43
C ARG A 35 -0.59 -8.33 3.01
N PRO A 36 -0.80 -8.53 4.32
CA PRO A 36 -2.14 -8.69 4.88
C PRO A 36 -3.02 -7.44 4.71
N LEU A 37 -2.43 -6.24 4.74
CA LEU A 37 -3.17 -4.99 4.52
C LEU A 37 -3.66 -4.88 3.08
N VAL A 38 -2.77 -5.15 2.11
CA VAL A 38 -3.13 -5.13 0.68
C VAL A 38 -4.15 -6.23 0.39
N GLU A 39 -3.96 -7.44 0.91
CA GLU A 39 -4.90 -8.55 0.74
C GLU A 39 -6.28 -8.24 1.32
N SER A 40 -6.35 -7.58 2.48
CA SER A 40 -7.62 -7.14 3.08
C SER A 40 -8.37 -6.17 2.16
N GLN A 41 -7.67 -5.21 1.57
CA GLN A 41 -8.30 -4.26 0.65
C GLN A 41 -8.74 -4.92 -0.66
N ILE A 42 -7.98 -5.90 -1.14
CA ILE A 42 -8.32 -6.67 -2.35
C ILE A 42 -9.56 -7.52 -2.14
N LYS A 43 -9.75 -8.08 -0.93
CA LYS A 43 -10.96 -8.84 -0.57
C LYS A 43 -12.24 -8.04 -0.69
N LEU A 44 -12.20 -6.73 -0.42
CA LEU A 44 -13.37 -5.85 -0.63
C LEU A 44 -13.85 -5.84 -2.09
N ILE A 45 -12.97 -6.16 -3.03
CA ILE A 45 -13.27 -6.25 -4.47
C ILE A 45 -13.56 -7.69 -4.87
N THR A 46 -12.77 -8.67 -4.39
CA THR A 46 -12.90 -10.07 -4.83
C THR A 46 -14.07 -10.81 -4.16
N ASP A 47 -14.43 -10.45 -2.93
CA ASP A 47 -15.49 -11.16 -2.19
C ASP A 47 -16.88 -10.98 -2.82
N PRO A 48 -17.29 -9.77 -3.27
CA PRO A 48 -18.53 -9.61 -4.03
C PRO A 48 -18.53 -10.41 -5.34
N LEU A 49 -17.40 -10.46 -6.05
CA LEU A 49 -17.26 -11.22 -7.30
C LEU A 49 -17.40 -12.72 -7.04
N GLN A 50 -16.82 -13.22 -5.95
CA GLN A 50 -16.92 -14.62 -5.53
C GLN A 50 -18.34 -14.96 -5.08
N ALA A 51 -19.02 -14.05 -4.38
CA ALA A 51 -20.42 -14.22 -4.00
C ALA A 51 -21.34 -14.30 -5.23
N GLU A 52 -21.09 -13.48 -6.27
CA GLU A 52 -21.83 -13.55 -7.53
C GLU A 52 -21.57 -14.87 -8.28
N ILE A 53 -20.32 -15.38 -8.31
CA ILE A 53 -20.00 -16.70 -8.87
C ILE A 53 -20.81 -17.81 -8.19
N ASN A 54 -20.90 -17.76 -6.86
CA ASN A 54 -21.55 -18.80 -6.06
C ASN A 54 -23.07 -18.77 -6.18
N SER A 55 -23.66 -17.60 -6.40
CA SER A 55 -25.12 -17.41 -6.44
C SER A 55 -25.73 -17.45 -7.84
N THR A 56 -24.95 -17.13 -8.88
CA THR A 56 -25.47 -17.08 -10.26
C THR A 56 -25.59 -18.45 -10.93
N THR A 57 -26.57 -18.59 -11.83
CA THR A 57 -26.69 -19.75 -12.73
C THR A 57 -25.97 -19.53 -14.07
N SER A 58 -25.61 -18.29 -14.40
CA SER A 58 -25.00 -17.95 -15.70
C SER A 58 -23.56 -18.44 -15.81
N PRO A 59 -23.23 -19.31 -16.78
CA PRO A 59 -21.85 -19.77 -16.99
C PRO A 59 -20.89 -18.64 -17.35
N TRP A 60 -21.35 -17.67 -18.16
CA TRP A 60 -20.53 -16.52 -18.57
C TRP A 60 -20.13 -15.64 -17.38
N VAL A 61 -21.07 -15.36 -16.47
CA VAL A 61 -20.79 -14.56 -15.26
C VAL A 61 -19.76 -15.27 -14.38
N LYS A 62 -19.88 -16.60 -14.22
CA LYS A 62 -18.88 -17.40 -13.48
C LYS A 62 -17.49 -17.28 -14.08
N ILE A 63 -17.39 -17.42 -15.40
CA ILE A 63 -16.11 -17.32 -16.12
C ILE A 63 -15.52 -15.93 -15.97
N ARG A 64 -16.27 -14.88 -16.30
CA ARG A 64 -15.82 -13.49 -16.24
C ARG A 64 -15.31 -13.13 -14.84
N ASN A 65 -16.09 -13.41 -13.80
CA ASN A 65 -15.71 -13.06 -12.44
C ASN A 65 -14.50 -13.87 -11.96
N SER A 66 -14.37 -15.13 -12.36
CA SER A 66 -13.18 -15.94 -12.06
C SER A 66 -11.91 -15.36 -12.71
N VAL A 67 -12.03 -14.81 -13.92
CA VAL A 67 -10.93 -14.12 -14.60
C VAL A 67 -10.56 -12.83 -13.86
N TYR A 68 -11.53 -12.03 -13.45
CA TYR A 68 -11.27 -10.80 -12.68
C TYR A 68 -10.56 -11.10 -11.35
N ILE A 69 -11.03 -12.08 -10.59
CA ILE A 69 -10.40 -12.46 -9.32
C ILE A 69 -8.94 -12.88 -9.57
N LYS A 70 -8.67 -13.75 -10.54
CA LYS A 70 -7.30 -14.18 -10.87
C LYS A 70 -6.39 -13.02 -11.26
N LEU A 71 -6.88 -12.11 -12.10
CA LEU A 71 -6.09 -10.96 -12.56
C LEU A 71 -5.76 -10.02 -11.40
N ILE A 72 -6.75 -9.72 -10.55
CA ILE A 72 -6.57 -8.87 -9.38
C ILE A 72 -5.58 -9.51 -8.41
N SER A 73 -5.78 -10.78 -8.03
CA SER A 73 -4.88 -11.51 -7.13
C SER A 73 -3.45 -11.61 -7.67
N SER A 74 -3.28 -11.82 -8.99
CA SER A 74 -1.95 -11.84 -9.61
C SER A 74 -1.24 -10.49 -9.54
N THR A 75 -1.98 -9.39 -9.48
CA THR A 75 -1.42 -8.03 -9.46
C THR A 75 -0.98 -7.60 -8.05
N VAL A 76 -1.50 -8.25 -6.99
CA VAL A 76 -1.15 -7.96 -5.59
C VAL A 76 0.35 -8.05 -5.34
N GLY A 77 1.01 -9.07 -5.88
CA GLY A 77 2.46 -9.22 -5.76
C GLY A 77 3.22 -8.02 -6.34
N THR A 78 2.82 -7.57 -7.54
CA THR A 78 3.40 -6.39 -8.19
C THR A 78 3.17 -5.11 -7.40
N ILE A 79 1.99 -4.92 -6.83
CA ILE A 79 1.67 -3.75 -5.99
C ILE A 79 2.56 -3.74 -4.74
N ILE A 80 2.66 -4.88 -4.04
CA ILE A 80 3.48 -5.02 -2.83
C ILE A 80 4.96 -4.72 -3.14
N SER A 81 5.49 -5.28 -4.22
CA SER A 81 6.86 -5.01 -4.65
C SER A 81 7.07 -3.55 -5.05
N SER A 82 6.12 -2.93 -5.75
CA SER A 82 6.20 -1.51 -6.12
C SER A 82 6.19 -0.59 -4.89
N ILE A 83 5.38 -0.89 -3.89
CA ILE A 83 5.37 -0.15 -2.61
C ILE A 83 6.73 -0.28 -1.93
N GLN A 84 7.29 -1.50 -1.83
CA GLN A 84 8.61 -1.72 -1.23
C GLN A 84 9.74 -0.97 -1.92
N SER A 85 9.74 -0.96 -3.25
CA SER A 85 10.71 -0.20 -4.03
C SER A 85 10.60 1.30 -3.74
N GLY A 86 9.38 1.84 -3.75
CA GLY A 86 9.15 3.25 -3.42
C GLY A 86 9.58 3.60 -1.99
N LEU A 87 9.33 2.72 -1.01
CA LEU A 87 9.78 2.93 0.38
C LEU A 87 11.30 2.88 0.52
N SER A 88 11.97 2.01 -0.24
CA SER A 88 13.43 1.92 -0.26
C SER A 88 14.08 3.16 -0.86
N ASP A 89 13.44 3.79 -1.84
CA ASP A 89 13.94 5.01 -2.49
C ASP A 89 13.74 6.27 -1.64
N ILE A 90 12.77 6.30 -0.72
CA ILE A 90 12.59 7.41 0.25
C ILE A 90 13.74 7.45 1.28
N ASN A 91 14.41 6.32 1.52
CA ASN A 91 15.49 6.19 2.50
C ASN A 91 16.91 6.40 1.91
N LYS A 92 17.03 6.70 0.60
CA LYS A 92 18.29 7.08 -0.06
C LYS A 92 18.46 8.60 -0.06
#